data_AF-A0A6N6VPD3-F1
#
_entry.id   AF-A0A6N6VPD3-F1
#
_cell.length_a   1.000
_cell.length_b   1.000
_cell.length_c   1.000
_cell.angle_alpha   90.00
_cell.angle_beta   90.00
_cell.angle_gamma   90.00
#
_symmetry.space_group_name_H-M   'P 1'
#
loop_
_entity.id
_entity.type
_entity.pdbx_description
1 polymer ?
#
loop_
_entity_poly.entity_id
_entity_poly.type
_entity_poly.pdbx_seq_one_letter_code
_entity_poly.pdbx_strand_id
1 'polypeptide(L)'
;MALTFFEQDPNRPEKEESLRALSEADLLAFYHETRRAASAAREAHDMETLYPLARGLKTIQRIAGERGLVIKTRRLVKTSDA
;
A
#
# COMPACT_ATOMS: atom_id res chain seq x y z
N MET A 1 5.18 8.75 2.37
CA MET A 1 6.12 7.89 1.62
C MET A 1 5.45 6.54 1.40
N ALA A 2 5.50 5.97 0.19
CA ALA A 2 4.82 4.70 -0.12
C ALA A 2 5.49 3.49 0.55
N LEU A 3 4.68 2.52 0.99
CA LEU A 3 5.15 1.30 1.65
C LEU A 3 5.51 0.22 0.62
N THR A 4 6.72 -0.32 0.72
CA THR A 4 7.20 -1.42 -0.14
C THR A 4 7.74 -2.58 0.68
N PHE A 5 7.53 -3.80 0.16
CA PHE A 5 8.20 -5.00 0.64
C PHE A 5 8.81 -5.79 -0.52
N PHE A 6 10.09 -6.09 -0.42
CA PHE A 6 10.72 -7.10 -1.28
C PHE A 6 10.31 -8.51 -0.85
N GLU A 7 10.59 -9.51 -1.68
CA GLU A 7 10.17 -10.89 -1.43
C GLU A 7 10.74 -11.46 -0.13
N GLN A 8 12.00 -11.13 0.17
CA GLN A 8 12.70 -11.48 1.41
C GLN A 8 13.14 -10.20 2.11
N ASP A 9 12.18 -9.34 2.45
CA ASP A 9 12.49 -8.09 3.15
C ASP A 9 12.90 -8.38 4.61
N PRO A 10 14.17 -8.20 5.00
CA PRO A 10 14.65 -8.53 6.33
C PRO A 10 14.02 -7.65 7.41
N ASN A 11 13.58 -6.44 7.04
CA ASN A 11 12.99 -5.47 7.95
C ASN A 11 11.46 -5.60 7.98
N ARG A 12 10.91 -6.68 7.42
CA ARG A 12 9.47 -6.91 7.39
C ARG A 12 8.84 -6.91 8.78
N PRO A 13 9.40 -7.57 9.81
CA PRO A 13 8.82 -7.53 11.15
C PRO A 13 8.71 -6.11 11.70
N GLU A 14 9.78 -5.32 11.62
CA GLU A 14 9.84 -3.94 12.13
C GLU A 14 8.87 -3.00 11.39
N LYS A 15 8.80 -3.12 10.06
CA LYS A 15 7.84 -2.36 9.25
C LYS A 15 6.41 -2.70 9.61
N GLU A 16 6.09 -3.99 9.78
CA GLU A 16 4.74 -4.40 10.18
C GLU A 16 4.38 -3.96 11.60
N GLU A 17 5.33 -3.99 12.53
CA GLU A 17 5.14 -3.45 13.88
C GLU A 17 4.85 -1.95 13.84
N SER A 18 5.62 -1.20 13.05
CA SER A 18 5.39 0.24 12.83
C SER A 18 3.98 0.51 12.29
N LEU A 19 3.50 -0.28 11.33
CA LEU A 19 2.14 -0.16 10.79
C LEU A 19 1.05 -0.49 11.82
N ARG A 20 1.31 -1.43 12.73
CA ARG A 20 0.38 -1.76 13.81
C ARG A 20 0.27 -0.63 14.84
N ALA A 21 1.36 0.08 15.08
CA ALA A 21 1.41 1.23 15.98
C ALA A 21 0.71 2.49 15.41
N LEU A 22 0.46 2.55 14.09
CA LEU A 22 -0.20 3.70 13.47
C LEU A 22 -1.65 3.86 13.91
N SER A 23 -2.11 5.12 13.98
CA SER A 23 -3.53 5.42 14.06
C SER A 23 -4.28 4.89 12.82
N GLU A 24 -5.60 4.74 12.91
CA GLU A 24 -6.38 4.28 11.76
C GLU A 24 -6.29 5.26 10.58
N ALA A 25 -6.30 6.57 10.88
CA ALA A 25 -6.19 7.62 9.88
C ALA A 25 -4.85 7.55 9.15
N ASP A 26 -3.76 7.34 9.88
CA ASP A 26 -2.41 7.23 9.29
C ASP A 26 -2.27 5.95 8.47
N LEU A 27 -2.83 4.82 8.94
CA LEU A 27 -2.81 3.57 8.21
C LEU A 27 -3.58 3.69 6.87
N LEU A 28 -4.71 4.40 6.88
CA LEU A 28 -5.48 4.70 5.67
C LEU A 28 -4.73 5.66 4.74
N ALA A 29 -4.06 6.68 5.28
CA ALA A 29 -3.23 7.58 4.49
C ALA A 29 -2.10 6.81 3.78
N PHE A 30 -1.38 5.94 4.52
CA PHE A 30 -0.36 5.04 3.97
C PHE A 30 -0.91 4.14 2.86
N TYR A 31 -2.12 3.58 3.04
CA TYR A 31 -2.76 2.79 2.00
C TYR A 31 -2.98 3.61 0.72
N HIS A 32 -3.53 4.82 0.85
CA HIS A 32 -3.81 5.67 -0.30
C HIS A 32 -2.55 6.13 -1.04
N GLU A 33 -1.50 6.51 -0.31
CA GLU A 33 -0.21 6.86 -0.91
C GLU A 33 0.43 5.70 -1.65
N THR A 34 0.49 4.53 -1.01
CA THR A 34 1.03 3.30 -1.61
C THR A 34 0.23 2.90 -2.85
N ARG A 35 -1.09 3.08 -2.81
CA ARG A 35 -1.97 2.73 -3.92
C ARG A 35 -1.79 3.67 -5.11
N ARG A 36 -1.57 4.96 -4.87
CA ARG A 36 -1.24 5.92 -5.93
C ARG A 36 0.07 5.55 -6.61
N ALA A 37 1.11 5.25 -5.84
CA ALA A 37 2.39 4.82 -6.37
C ALA A 37 2.26 3.52 -7.19
N ALA A 38 1.54 2.52 -6.68
CA ALA A 38 1.31 1.26 -7.40
C ALA A 38 0.54 1.48 -8.70
N SER A 39 -0.40 2.42 -8.71
CA SER A 39 -1.18 2.72 -9.91
C SER A 39 -0.31 3.40 -10.98
N ALA A 40 0.55 4.35 -10.58
CA ALA A 40 1.51 4.98 -11.49
C ALA A 40 2.52 3.96 -12.05
N ALA A 41 3.09 3.08 -11.21
CA ALA A 41 4.00 2.02 -11.66
C ALA A 41 3.32 1.06 -12.65
N ARG A 42 2.06 0.69 -12.38
CA ARG A 42 1.27 -0.14 -13.29
C ARG A 42 1.02 0.54 -14.64
N GLU A 43 0.73 1.84 -14.64
CA GLU A 43 0.52 2.64 -15.86
C GLU A 43 1.81 2.78 -16.68
N ALA A 44 2.95 2.86 -16.01
CA ALA A 44 4.27 2.89 -16.64
C ALA A 44 4.79 1.51 -17.07
N HIS A 45 4.04 0.42 -16.82
CA HIS A 45 4.50 -0.96 -16.99
C HIS A 45 5.78 -1.31 -16.21
N ASP A 46 6.07 -0.57 -15.13
CA ASP A 46 7.20 -0.80 -14.25
C ASP A 46 6.85 -1.88 -13.21
N MET A 47 7.03 -3.13 -13.63
CA MET A 47 6.72 -4.30 -12.79
C MET A 47 7.67 -4.44 -11.60
N GLU A 48 8.93 -3.99 -11.75
CA GLU A 48 9.94 -4.04 -10.70
C GLU A 48 9.52 -3.18 -9.51
N THR A 49 9.00 -1.98 -9.78
CA THR A 49 8.45 -1.10 -8.74
C THR A 49 7.05 -1.53 -8.28
N LEU A 50 6.23 -2.06 -9.19
CA LEU A 50 4.86 -2.46 -8.87
C LEU A 50 4.79 -3.60 -7.84
N TYR A 51 5.60 -4.64 -7.98
CA TYR A 51 5.48 -5.82 -7.11
C TYR A 51 5.73 -5.51 -5.62
N PRO A 52 6.80 -4.77 -5.25
CA PRO A 52 7.00 -4.38 -3.85
C PRO A 52 5.86 -3.53 -3.28
N LEU A 53 5.29 -2.63 -4.07
CA LEU A 53 4.14 -1.80 -3.67
C LEU A 53 2.87 -2.65 -3.48
N ALA A 54 2.63 -3.62 -4.37
CA ALA A 54 1.50 -4.53 -4.26
C ALA A 54 1.56 -5.37 -2.97
N ARG A 55 2.76 -5.83 -2.58
CA ARG A 55 2.97 -6.48 -1.28
C ARG A 55 2.68 -5.52 -0.12
N GLY A 56 3.14 -4.27 -0.20
CA GLY A 56 2.81 -3.19 0.75
C GLY A 56 1.31 -3.01 0.94
N LEU A 57 0.55 -2.90 -0.15
CA LEU A 57 -0.91 -2.80 -0.10
C LEU A 57 -1.57 -3.97 0.61
N LYS A 58 -1.11 -5.20 0.33
CA LYS A 58 -1.65 -6.41 0.96
C LYS A 58 -1.35 -6.46 2.45
N THR A 59 -0.16 -6.04 2.86
CA THR A 59 0.20 -5.94 4.29
C THR A 59 -0.69 -4.93 5.01
N ILE A 60 -0.89 -3.73 4.45
CA ILE A 60 -1.76 -2.72 5.06
C ILE A 60 -3.20 -3.22 5.16
N GLN A 61 -3.73 -3.84 4.10
CA GLN A 61 -5.08 -4.42 4.11
C GLN A 61 -5.25 -5.51 5.16
N ARG A 62 -4.25 -6.39 5.33
CA ARG A 62 -4.28 -7.42 6.36
C ARG A 62 -4.29 -6.80 7.77
N ILE A 63 -3.39 -5.87 8.06
CA ILE A 63 -3.32 -5.20 9.37
C ILE A 63 -4.60 -4.42 9.66
N ALA A 64 -5.18 -3.76 8.66
CA ALA A 64 -6.48 -3.10 8.79
C ALA A 64 -7.59 -4.11 9.13
N GLY A 65 -7.63 -5.26 8.44
CA GLY A 65 -8.58 -6.34 8.74
C GLY A 65 -8.42 -6.92 10.14
N GLU A 66 -7.18 -7.13 10.61
CA GLU A 66 -6.86 -7.55 11.99
C GLU A 66 -7.43 -6.57 13.04
N ARG A 67 -7.54 -5.29 12.67
CA ARG A 67 -8.08 -4.21 13.52
C ARG A 67 -9.59 -3.97 13.34
N GLY A 68 -10.29 -4.80 12.56
CA GLY A 68 -11.72 -4.62 12.27
C GLY A 68 -12.03 -3.49 11.27
N LEU A 69 -11.03 -2.98 10.56
CA LEU A 69 -11.18 -1.89 9.59
C LEU A 69 -11.44 -2.42 8.19
N VAL A 70 -12.39 -1.79 7.50
CA VAL A 70 -12.69 -2.08 6.10
C VAL A 70 -12.15 -0.96 5.21
N ILE A 71 -11.06 -1.23 4.51
CA ILE A 71 -10.53 -0.32 3.50
C ILE A 71 -11.40 -0.38 2.24
N LYS A 72 -12.31 0.58 2.08
CA LYS A 72 -13.16 0.69 0.88
C LYS A 72 -12.30 1.06 -0.33
N THR A 73 -12.10 0.09 -1.21
CA THR A 73 -11.32 0.30 -2.44
C THR A 73 -12.17 1.06 -3.46
N ARG A 74 -12.17 2.39 -3.43
CA ARG A 74 -12.81 3.20 -4.50
C ARG A 74 -12.03 3.03 -5.81
N ARG A 75 -12.68 2.87 -6.97
CA ARG A 75 -11.96 2.93 -8.27
C ARG A 75 -11.23 4.26 -8.36
N LEU A 76 -9.95 4.21 -8.73
CA LEU A 76 -9.25 5.41 -9.15
C LEU A 76 -9.86 5.77 -10.50
N VAL A 77 -10.55 6.91 -10.57
CA VAL A 77 -11.04 7.45 -11.83
C VAL A 77 -9.80 7.87 -12.61
N LYS A 78 -9.64 7.32 -13.81
CA LYS A 78 -8.58 7.70 -14.72
C LYS A 78 -8.96 9.10 -15.21
N THR A 79 -8.29 10.14 -14.73
CA THR A 79 -8.37 11.45 -15.39
C THR A 79 -7.56 11.29 -16.66
N SER A 80 -8.23 10.97 -17.76
CA SER A 80 -7.65 11.08 -19.08
C SER A 80 -7.49 12.58 -19.34
N ASP A 81 -6.27 13.09 -19.30
CA ASP A 81 -6.01 14.44 -19.83
C ASP A 81 -6.28 14.43 -21.33
N ALA A 82 -7.05 15.43 -21.75
CA ALA A 82 -7.41 15.74 -23.13
C ALA A 82 -6.28 16.48 -23.85
#